data_AF-A0A6P1E2C1-F1
#
_entry.id   AF-A0A6P1E2C1-F1
#
_cell.length_a   1.000
_cell.length_b   1.000
_cell.length_c   1.000
_cell.angle_alpha   90.00
_cell.angle_beta   90.00
_cell.angle_gamma   90.00
#
_symmetry.space_group_name_H-M   'P 1'
#
loop_
_entity.id
_entity.type
_entity.pdbx_description
1 polymer ?
#
loop_
_entity_poly.entity_id
_entity_poly.type
_entity_poly.pdbx_seq_one_letter_code
_entity_poly.pdbx_strand_id
1 'polypeptide(L)' 'MSSTESEHLMKARRLLRQAHQLSAVDAPEAVVHLCYYAMFHGATAVLLRHRDQAVVTHTGLIGAFGRLAKGLGACPT' A
#
# COMPACT_ATOMS: atom_id res chain seq x y z
N MET A 1 -7.08 9.37 13.25
CA MET A 1 -6.20 9.15 12.08
C MET A 1 -4.95 9.96 12.31
N SER A 2 -3.80 9.31 12.47
CA SER A 2 -2.51 10.00 12.53
C SER A 2 -2.27 10.73 11.20
N SER A 3 -1.66 11.92 11.21
CA SER A 3 -1.33 12.68 9.98
C SER A 3 -0.67 11.79 8.94
N THR A 4 0.27 10.94 9.40
CA THR A 4 1.04 9.99 8.61
C THR A 4 0.19 8.91 7.91
N GLU A 5 -0.88 8.41 8.55
CA GLU A 5 -1.80 7.43 7.95
C GLU A 5 -2.51 8.04 6.72
N SER A 6 -3.10 9.22 6.93
CA SER A 6 -3.85 9.93 5.88
C SER A 6 -2.96 10.33 4.72
N GLU A 7 -1.74 10.80 4.99
CA GLU A 7 -0.73 11.14 3.99
C GLU A 7 -0.37 9.94 3.09
N HIS A 8 -0.15 8.77 3.69
CA HIS A 8 0.12 7.56 2.94
C HIS A 8 -1.07 7.15 2.06
N LEU A 9 -2.30 7.22 2.59
CA LEU A 9 -3.50 6.91 1.80
C LEU A 9 -3.69 7.88 0.63
N MET A 10 -3.47 9.18 0.85
CA MET A 10 -3.50 10.20 -0.21
C MET A 10 -2.47 9.93 -1.30
N LYS A 11 -1.24 9.57 -0.91
CA LYS A 11 -0.17 9.24 -1.86
C LYS A 11 -0.48 7.97 -2.65
N ALA A 12 -1.00 6.94 -2.01
CA ALA A 12 -1.45 5.71 -2.67
C ALA A 12 -2.49 6.02 -3.76
N ARG A 13 -3.51 6.81 -3.42
CA ARG A 13 -4.56 7.24 -4.38
C ARG A 13 -4.00 8.07 -5.53
N ARG A 14 -3.05 8.98 -5.26
CA ARG A 14 -2.41 9.79 -6.30
C ARG A 14 -1.65 8.93 -7.30
N LEU A 15 -0.83 7.98 -6.82
CA LEU A 15 -0.07 7.08 -7.67
C LEU A 15 -0.96 6.17 -8.52
N LEU A 16 -2.05 5.65 -7.94
CA LEU A 16 -3.06 4.89 -8.68
C LEU A 16 -3.70 5.71 -9.81
N ARG A 17 -4.07 6.97 -9.55
CA ARG A 17 -4.59 7.86 -10.60
C ARG A 17 -3.57 8.10 -11.71
N GLN A 18 -2.29 8.28 -11.37
CA GLN A 18 -1.22 8.45 -12.37
C GLN A 18 -1.03 7.17 -13.20
N ALA A 19 -1.07 5.99 -12.56
CA ALA A 19 -0.96 4.72 -13.26
C ALA A 19 -2.09 4.54 -14.28
N HIS A 20 -3.32 4.95 -13.94
CA HIS A 20 -4.47 4.91 -14.87
C HIS A 20 -4.38 5.90 -16.03
N GLN A 21 -3.52 6.92 -15.94
CA GLN A 21 -3.31 7.89 -17.03
C GLN A 21 -2.24 7.45 -18.02
N LEU A 22 -1.47 6.40 -17.70
CA LEU A 22 -0.44 5.86 -18.57
C LEU A 22 -0.97 4.68 -19.39
N SER A 23 -0.42 4.53 -20.60
CA SER A 23 -0.60 3.33 -21.40
C SER A 23 0.35 2.24 -20.91
N ALA A 24 -0.20 1.10 -20.51
CA ALA A 24 0.60 -0.06 -20.13
C ALA A 24 1.31 -0.72 -21.32
N VAL A 25 0.89 -0.41 -22.56
CA VAL A 25 1.57 -0.86 -23.77
C VAL A 25 2.81 -0.02 -24.04
N ASP A 26 2.72 1.29 -23.85
CA ASP A 26 3.79 2.23 -24.20
C ASP A 26 4.79 2.44 -23.05
N ALA A 27 4.36 2.26 -21.80
CA ALA A 27 5.19 2.48 -20.61
C ALA A 27 4.93 1.43 -19.50
N PRO A 28 5.14 0.13 -19.77
CA PRO A 28 4.82 -0.94 -18.82
C PRO A 28 5.58 -0.81 -17.49
N GLU A 29 6.87 -0.49 -17.50
CA GLU A 29 7.68 -0.36 -16.27
C GLU A 29 7.19 0.79 -15.39
N ALA A 30 6.78 1.90 -16.00
CA ALA A 30 6.24 3.04 -15.27
C ALA A 30 4.91 2.70 -14.59
N VAL A 31 4.02 2.00 -15.29
CA VAL A 31 2.74 1.52 -14.74
C VAL A 31 2.99 0.57 -13.57
N VAL A 32 3.86 -0.43 -13.73
CA VAL A 32 4.19 -1.38 -12.65
C VAL A 32 4.78 -0.67 -11.44
N HIS A 33 5.71 0.25 -11.66
CA HIS A 33 6.34 1.02 -10.58
C HIS A 33 5.31 1.84 -9.79
N LEU A 34 4.42 2.57 -10.48
CA LEU A 34 3.37 3.36 -9.83
C LEU A 34 2.40 2.47 -9.04
N CYS A 35 1.96 1.37 -9.62
CA CYS A 35 1.09 0.40 -8.96
C CYS A 35 1.76 -0.21 -7.72
N TYR A 36 3.05 -0.57 -7.81
CA TYR A 36 3.81 -1.09 -6.68
C TYR A 36 3.87 -0.08 -5.52
N TYR A 37 4.21 1.18 -5.80
CA TYR A 37 4.26 2.20 -4.74
C TYR A 37 2.88 2.62 -4.22
N ALA A 38 1.84 2.50 -5.05
CA ALA A 38 0.46 2.68 -4.58
C ALA A 38 0.11 1.60 -3.54
N MET A 39 0.42 0.33 -3.82
CA MET A 39 0.23 -0.77 -2.87
C MET A 39 1.09 -0.59 -1.61
N PHE A 40 2.36 -0.20 -1.75
CA PHE A 40 3.25 0.08 -0.62
C PHE A 40 2.64 1.10 0.34
N HIS A 41 2.23 2.27 -0.18
CA HIS A 41 1.64 3.30 0.65
C HIS A 41 0.27 2.89 1.24
N GLY A 42 -0.53 2.14 0.49
CA GLY A 42 -1.78 1.57 1.01
C GLY A 42 -1.55 0.62 2.19
N ALA A 43 -0.60 -0.32 2.05
CA ALA A 43 -0.23 -1.26 3.11
C ALA A 43 0.33 -0.55 4.35
N THR A 44 1.16 0.49 4.17
CA THR A 44 1.67 1.30 5.29
C THR A 44 0.55 2.00 6.04
N ALA A 45 -0.41 2.63 5.34
CA ALA A 45 -1.56 3.27 5.98
C ALA A 45 -2.38 2.25 6.80
N VAL A 46 -2.63 1.06 6.26
CA VAL A 46 -3.34 0.00 6.98
C VAL A 46 -2.58 -0.43 8.23
N LEU A 47 -1.27 -0.62 8.15
CA LEU A 47 -0.45 -1.03 9.30
C LEU A 47 -0.37 0.04 10.38
N LEU A 48 -0.23 1.32 10.00
CA LEU A 48 -0.26 2.45 10.93
C LEU A 48 -1.58 2.47 11.72
N ARG A 49 -2.71 2.27 11.03
CA ARG A 49 -4.02 2.20 11.66
C ARG A 49 -4.17 1.06 12.67
N HIS A 50 -3.49 -0.08 12.48
CA HIS A 50 -3.68 -1.28 13.30
C HIS A 50 -2.59 -1.53 14.37
N ARG A 51 -1.37 -1.03 14.18
CA ARG A 51 -0.21 -1.35 15.04
C ARG A 51 0.57 -0.14 15.53
N ASP A 52 0.22 1.07 15.09
CA ASP A 52 0.89 2.34 15.41
C ASP A 52 2.42 2.34 15.19
N GLN A 53 2.92 1.43 14.35
CA GLN A 53 4.33 1.30 14.01
C GLN A 53 4.52 1.20 12.49
N ALA A 54 5.36 2.09 11.95
CA ALA A 54 5.80 2.05 10.57
C ALA A 54 6.84 0.93 10.39
N VAL A 55 6.70 0.13 9.34
CA VAL A 55 7.70 -0.87 8.99
C VAL A 55 8.77 -0.22 8.12
N VAL A 56 10.04 -0.37 8.52
CA VAL A 56 11.17 0.39 7.96
C VAL A 56 11.68 -0.20 6.63
N THR A 57 11.36 -1.46 6.34
CA THR A 57 11.85 -2.16 5.12
C THR A 57 10.69 -2.65 4.25
N HIS A 58 10.92 -2.69 2.93
CA HIS A 58 9.94 -3.19 1.95
C HIS A 58 9.53 -4.65 2.24
N THR A 59 10.50 -5.54 2.45
CA THR A 59 10.23 -6.95 2.78
C THR A 59 9.49 -7.08 4.12
N GLY A 60 9.86 -6.26 5.11
CA GLY A 60 9.16 -6.21 6.39
C GLY A 60 7.71 -5.79 6.23
N LEU A 61 7.45 -4.77 5.40
CA LEU A 61 6.10 -4.26 5.14
C LEU A 61 5.21 -5.35 4.55
N ILE A 62 5.69 -6.05 3.51
CA ILE A 62 4.96 -7.14 2.85
C ILE A 62 4.64 -8.25 3.87
N GLY A 63 5.63 -8.67 4.66
CA GLY A 63 5.43 -9.71 5.68
C GLY A 63 4.43 -9.30 6.78
N ALA A 64 4.51 -8.05 7.26
CA ALA A 64 3.62 -7.53 8.28
C ALA A 64 2.18 -7.41 7.77
N PHE A 65 2.00 -6.84 6.58
CA PHE A 65 0.69 -6.72 5.93
C PHE A 65 0.09 -8.09 5.63
N GLY A 66 0.88 -9.03 5.10
CA GLY A 66 0.42 -10.40 4.82
C GLY A 66 -0.07 -11.14 6.07
N ARG A 67 0.62 -10.98 7.22
CA ARG A 67 0.15 -11.53 8.50
C ARG A 67 -1.16 -10.90 8.97
N LEU A 68 -1.30 -9.58 8.83
CA LEU A 68 -2.54 -8.88 9.16
C LEU A 68 -3.70 -9.36 8.29
N ALA A 69 -3.51 -9.43 6.97
CA ALA A 69 -4.52 -9.88 6.02
C ALA A 69 -4.99 -11.32 6.31
N LYS A 70 -4.06 -12.23 6.63
CA LYS A 70 -4.39 -13.60 7.06
C LYS A 70 -5.22 -13.60 8.35
N GLY A 71 -4.85 -12.77 9.33
CA GLY A 71 -5.59 -12.65 10.60
C GLY A 71 -7.02 -12.14 10.40
N LEU A 72 -7.23 -11.21 9.46
CA LEU A 72 -8.57 -10.71 9.11
C LEU A 72 -9.41 -11.75 8.36
N GLY A 73 -8.78 -12.56 7.48
CA GLY A 73 -9.45 -13.64 6.75
C GLY A 73 -9.71 -14.92 7.56
N ALA A 74 -9.15 -15.02 8.77
CA ALA A 74 -9.28 -16.18 9.66
C ALA A 74 -10.41 -16.03 10.69
N CYS A 75 -11.22 -14.98 10.62
CA CYS A 75 -12.42 -14.85 11.45
C CYS A 75 -13.49 -15.82 10.92
N PRO A 76 -13.89 -16.88 11.66
CA PRO A 76 -15.06 -17.66 11.29
C PRO A 76 -16.29 -16.81 11.59
N THR A 77 -17.07 -16.50 10.55
CA THR A 77 -18.46 -16.01 10.71
C THR A 77 -19.33 -17.04 11.38
#